data_AF-A0A9D9N8P1-F1
#
_entry.id   AF-A0A9D9N8P1-F1
#
_cell.length_a   1.000
_cell.length_b   1.000
_cell.length_c   1.000
_cell.angle_alpha   90.00
_cell.angle_beta   90.00
_cell.angle_gamma   90.00
#
_symmetry.space_group_name_H-M   'P 1'
#
loop_
_entity.id
_entity.type
_entity.pdbx_description
1 polymer ?
#
loop_
_entity_poly.entity_id
_entity_poly.type
_entity_poly.pdbx_seq_one_letter_code
_entity_poly.pdbx_strand_id
1 'polypeptide(L)'
;MKKSLFIIAIAFIAVSLSTISCEKNNTEKPGPEVPGGDTTEVEEPVEIESISVEPTSAEMLIGDNLTLMVTVLPENAEVENISYTSDDTSIATVDENGTVTATGSGRTSIFVESANVKDTCVVQVYGGNKFPSQATVGDFYLSDGSLLDVSTDAATVASHDVIGIVYSTDTTRMGAAEKQALIDKGIEPHGSVMATKHVGDITYSNMWFYDAATQGWDRDEREIGIPYAYVVDDYYASYELSDADIEGYLYTKLIREKRADDFENGMYPIFRDAVAFNETVPAPGTSTGWYLPATGQWFDILRNLAGATLNTTSSFFDGETGNFFWLGKGDVPELMNANFEKVADDDKTMFDPVTNQLWTSSQASSNQARVIIFDNASFIHSFWYYKYYYFGARCVLGF
;
A
#
# COMPACT_ATOMS: atom_id res chain seq x y z
N MET A 1 17.35 16.78 25.38
CA MET A 1 15.89 16.60 25.28
C MET A 1 15.63 15.16 24.86
N LYS A 2 15.19 14.31 25.79
CA LYS A 2 14.89 12.89 25.58
C LYS A 2 13.42 12.76 25.16
N LYS A 3 13.12 12.02 24.08
CA LYS A 3 11.74 11.69 23.68
C LYS A 3 11.31 10.38 24.34
N SER A 4 10.09 10.41 24.87
CA SER A 4 9.44 9.39 25.68
C SER A 4 9.10 8.12 24.92
N LEU A 5 9.28 7.00 25.62
CA LEU A 5 8.72 5.68 25.35
C LEU A 5 7.30 5.65 25.96
N PHE A 6 6.27 5.31 25.18
CA PHE A 6 4.90 5.09 25.69
C PHE A 6 4.77 3.62 26.11
N ILE A 7 4.71 3.37 27.42
CA ILE A 7 4.35 2.07 28.00
C ILE A 7 2.91 2.18 28.46
N ILE A 8 2.01 1.37 27.90
CA ILE A 8 0.62 1.24 28.36
C ILE A 8 0.62 0.30 29.56
N ALA A 9 0.33 0.84 30.74
CA ALA A 9 0.14 0.10 31.97
C ALA A 9 -1.34 -0.30 32.13
N ILE A 10 -1.61 -1.60 32.27
CA ILE A 10 -2.94 -2.14 32.58
C ILE A 10 -3.11 -2.18 34.10
N ALA A 11 -4.18 -1.56 34.60
CA ALA A 11 -4.50 -1.44 36.02
C ALA A 11 -5.21 -2.69 36.56
N PHE A 12 -4.68 -3.27 37.64
CA PHE A 12 -5.36 -4.29 38.45
C PHE A 12 -6.27 -3.62 39.49
N ILE A 13 -7.57 -3.95 39.47
CA ILE A 13 -8.52 -3.57 40.51
C ILE A 13 -8.61 -4.72 41.52
N ALA A 14 -8.14 -4.48 42.74
CA ALA A 14 -8.35 -5.35 43.89
C ALA A 14 -9.65 -4.95 44.61
N VAL A 15 -10.58 -5.90 44.78
CA VAL A 15 -11.75 -5.73 45.66
C VAL A 15 -11.54 -6.57 46.91
N SER A 16 -11.52 -5.88 48.06
CA SER A 16 -11.42 -6.46 49.40
C SER A 16 -12.79 -6.92 49.90
N LEU A 17 -12.88 -8.16 50.38
CA LEU A 17 -14.06 -8.62 51.14
C LEU A 17 -13.86 -8.36 52.63
N SER A 18 -14.79 -7.62 53.21
CA SER A 18 -14.90 -7.34 54.64
C SER A 18 -15.59 -8.50 55.35
N THR A 19 -15.05 -8.91 56.49
CA THR A 19 -15.66 -9.89 57.40
C THR A 19 -16.79 -9.24 58.20
N ILE A 20 -17.94 -9.91 58.27
CA ILE A 20 -18.96 -9.64 59.30
C ILE A 20 -19.19 -10.93 60.08
N SER A 21 -18.89 -10.84 61.36
CA SER A 21 -19.17 -11.82 62.41
C SER A 21 -20.60 -11.63 62.94
N CYS A 22 -21.30 -12.74 63.21
CA CYS A 22 -22.24 -12.79 64.33
C CYS A 22 -22.46 -14.23 64.82
N GLU A 23 -22.01 -14.50 66.04
CA GLU A 23 -22.35 -15.67 66.83
C GLU A 23 -23.78 -15.58 67.39
N LYS A 24 -24.49 -16.71 67.47
CA LYS A 24 -25.11 -17.16 68.73
C LYS A 24 -25.54 -18.63 68.73
N ASN A 25 -25.15 -19.28 69.83
CA ASN A 25 -25.37 -20.67 70.27
C ASN A 25 -26.85 -21.11 70.30
N ASN A 26 -27.12 -22.40 70.00
CA ASN A 26 -27.45 -23.38 71.04
C ASN A 26 -27.55 -24.83 70.56
N THR A 27 -27.22 -25.70 71.51
CA THR A 27 -27.10 -27.16 71.59
C THR A 27 -28.23 -28.02 71.00
N GLU A 28 -27.86 -29.12 70.32
CA GLU A 28 -28.57 -30.41 70.40
C GLU A 28 -27.62 -31.61 70.13
N LYS A 29 -28.00 -32.76 70.69
CA LYS A 29 -27.22 -33.98 71.03
C LYS A 29 -26.96 -34.91 69.83
N PRO A 30 -25.90 -35.76 69.81
CA PRO A 30 -25.64 -36.65 68.67
C PRO A 30 -26.63 -37.83 68.61
N GLY A 31 -27.28 -37.99 67.45
CA GLY A 31 -28.06 -39.17 67.05
C GLY A 31 -27.25 -40.05 66.09
N PRO A 32 -27.60 -41.34 65.92
CA PRO A 32 -26.69 -42.37 65.43
C PRO A 32 -26.36 -42.20 63.94
N GLU A 33 -25.09 -42.47 63.60
CA GLU A 33 -24.64 -42.69 62.23
C GLU A 33 -25.51 -43.74 61.54
N VAL A 34 -26.16 -43.34 60.45
CA VAL A 34 -26.74 -44.25 59.47
C VAL A 34 -25.73 -44.30 58.32
N PRO A 35 -25.16 -45.47 57.95
CA PRO A 35 -24.30 -45.58 56.79
C PRO A 35 -25.19 -45.50 55.55
N GLY A 36 -25.22 -44.34 54.91
CA GLY A 36 -26.13 -44.04 53.81
C GLY A 36 -25.41 -43.51 52.59
N GLY A 37 -25.23 -44.40 51.61
CA GLY A 37 -25.19 -44.05 50.20
C GLY A 37 -23.95 -43.31 49.72
N ASP A 38 -23.00 -44.08 49.16
CA ASP A 38 -22.16 -43.60 48.07
C ASP A 38 -23.09 -43.13 46.94
N THR A 39 -23.39 -41.83 46.94
CA THR A 39 -24.04 -41.16 45.83
C THR A 39 -22.91 -40.62 44.99
N THR A 40 -22.51 -41.41 44.00
CA THR A 40 -21.74 -40.90 42.87
C THR A 40 -22.60 -39.85 42.18
N GLU A 41 -22.43 -38.59 42.57
CA GLU A 41 -22.89 -37.42 41.85
C GLU A 41 -22.14 -37.44 40.52
N VAL A 42 -22.82 -37.88 39.46
CA VAL A 42 -22.30 -37.76 38.10
C VAL A 42 -22.49 -36.29 37.74
N GLU A 43 -21.47 -35.46 38.00
CA GLU A 43 -21.44 -34.10 37.47
C GLU A 43 -21.52 -34.17 35.95
N GLU A 44 -22.50 -33.48 35.35
CA GLU A 44 -22.59 -33.36 33.90
C GLU A 44 -21.36 -32.60 33.38
N PRO A 45 -20.77 -33.04 32.25
CA PRO A 45 -19.61 -32.39 31.68
C PRO A 45 -19.94 -30.94 31.28
N VAL A 46 -19.06 -30.01 31.63
CA VAL A 46 -19.22 -28.59 31.31
C VAL A 46 -18.90 -28.39 29.83
N GLU A 47 -19.88 -27.94 29.06
CA GLU A 47 -19.71 -27.69 27.62
C GLU A 47 -18.87 -26.43 27.35
N ILE A 48 -18.19 -26.42 26.20
CA ILE A 48 -17.46 -25.24 25.72
C ILE A 48 -18.45 -24.17 25.25
N GLU A 49 -18.32 -22.95 25.78
CA GLU A 49 -19.13 -21.80 25.37
C GLU A 49 -18.44 -20.93 24.32
N SER A 50 -17.11 -20.80 24.40
CA SER A 50 -16.34 -20.00 23.44
C SER A 50 -14.89 -20.46 23.31
N ILE A 51 -14.31 -20.15 22.15
CA ILE A 51 -12.90 -20.34 21.82
C ILE A 51 -12.37 -19.00 21.29
N SER A 52 -11.14 -18.65 21.66
CA SER A 52 -10.46 -17.47 21.13
C SER A 52 -9.02 -17.81 20.74
N VAL A 53 -8.57 -17.28 19.61
CA VAL A 53 -7.25 -17.50 19.02
C VAL A 53 -6.45 -16.21 19.00
N GLU A 54 -5.22 -16.28 19.50
CA GLU A 54 -4.27 -15.17 19.43
C GLU A 54 -2.94 -15.60 18.79
N PRO A 55 -2.38 -14.81 17.84
CA PRO A 55 -2.95 -13.57 17.31
C PRO A 55 -4.12 -13.82 16.34
N THR A 56 -5.06 -12.86 16.24
CA THR A 56 -6.15 -12.90 15.25
C THR A 56 -5.69 -12.59 13.82
N SER A 57 -4.50 -12.01 13.66
CA SER A 57 -3.84 -11.85 12.37
C SER A 57 -2.33 -11.82 12.49
N ALA A 58 -1.61 -12.27 11.46
CA ALA A 58 -0.16 -12.22 11.41
C ALA A 58 0.37 -11.94 9.99
N GLU A 59 1.47 -11.19 9.93
CA GLU A 59 2.30 -11.04 8.74
C GLU A 59 3.54 -11.95 8.89
N MET A 60 3.87 -12.69 7.84
CA MET A 60 4.95 -13.69 7.85
C MET A 60 5.75 -13.62 6.55
N LEU A 61 7.04 -13.93 6.60
CA LEU A 61 7.84 -14.22 5.41
C LEU A 61 7.79 -15.73 5.13
N ILE A 62 7.96 -16.13 3.87
CA ILE A 62 8.04 -17.55 3.52
C ILE A 62 9.13 -18.25 4.37
N GLY A 63 8.76 -19.35 5.01
CA GLY A 63 9.62 -20.13 5.92
C GLY A 63 9.48 -19.76 7.39
N ASP A 64 8.81 -18.67 7.74
CA ASP A 64 8.51 -18.32 9.14
C ASP A 64 7.54 -19.33 9.76
N ASN A 65 7.58 -19.39 11.10
CA ASN A 65 6.65 -20.19 11.91
C ASN A 65 6.00 -19.32 13.00
N LEU A 66 4.72 -19.58 13.27
CA LEU A 66 3.92 -18.90 14.29
C LEU A 66 3.10 -19.94 15.05
N THR A 67 3.15 -19.96 16.37
CA THR A 67 2.29 -20.83 17.19
C THR A 67 1.06 -20.05 17.67
N LEU A 68 -0.13 -20.58 17.39
CA LEU A 68 -1.39 -20.00 17.84
C LEU A 68 -1.64 -20.31 19.32
N MET A 69 -2.07 -19.30 20.07
CA MET A 69 -2.52 -19.46 21.45
C MET A 69 -4.05 -19.58 21.45
N VAL A 70 -4.54 -20.69 22.00
CA VAL A 70 -5.98 -20.97 22.08
C VAL A 70 -6.44 -20.88 23.53
N THR A 71 -7.48 -20.08 23.78
CA THR A 71 -8.17 -20.01 25.07
C THR A 71 -9.60 -20.50 24.91
N VAL A 72 -10.05 -21.35 25.83
CA VAL A 72 -11.41 -21.92 25.84
C VAL A 72 -12.11 -21.49 27.12
N LEU A 73 -13.37 -21.07 27.01
CA LEU A 73 -14.21 -20.70 28.15
C LEU A 73 -15.52 -21.51 28.17
N PRO A 74 -16.05 -21.83 29.37
CA PRO A 74 -15.46 -21.54 30.69
C PRO A 74 -14.20 -22.37 30.96
N GLU A 75 -13.32 -21.93 31.86
CA GLU A 75 -12.01 -22.58 32.10
C GLU A 75 -12.12 -24.04 32.58
N ASN A 76 -13.26 -24.41 33.15
CA ASN A 76 -13.56 -25.76 33.61
C ASN A 76 -14.32 -26.61 32.57
N ALA A 77 -14.51 -26.11 31.35
CA ALA A 77 -15.10 -26.89 30.26
C ALA A 77 -14.24 -28.12 29.96
N GLU A 78 -14.90 -29.22 29.61
CA GLU A 78 -14.22 -30.41 29.09
C GLU A 78 -13.76 -30.09 27.66
N VAL A 79 -12.47 -29.77 27.52
CA VAL A 79 -11.89 -29.42 26.21
C VAL A 79 -11.77 -30.69 25.36
N GLU A 80 -12.66 -30.82 24.38
CA GLU A 80 -12.50 -31.79 23.30
C GLU A 80 -11.25 -31.49 22.45
N ASN A 81 -10.87 -32.42 21.57
CA ASN A 81 -9.74 -32.21 20.65
C ASN A 81 -9.89 -30.87 19.89
N ILE A 82 -8.92 -29.97 20.08
CA ILE A 82 -8.80 -28.75 19.28
C ILE A 82 -8.29 -29.13 17.91
N SER A 83 -8.99 -28.69 16.87
CA SER A 83 -8.63 -28.93 15.48
C SER A 83 -8.19 -27.63 14.81
N TYR A 84 -7.15 -27.73 13.98
CA TYR A 84 -6.61 -26.63 13.20
C TYR A 84 -6.72 -26.96 11.72
N THR A 85 -7.20 -26.02 10.92
CA THR A 85 -7.28 -26.18 9.46
C THR A 85 -6.84 -24.89 8.77
N SER A 86 -6.20 -25.03 7.62
CA SER A 86 -5.88 -23.90 6.75
C SER A 86 -6.84 -23.86 5.57
N ASP A 87 -7.32 -22.66 5.23
CA ASP A 87 -8.14 -22.42 4.05
C ASP A 87 -7.35 -22.65 2.75
N ASP A 88 -6.05 -22.33 2.77
CA ASP A 88 -5.13 -22.54 1.65
C ASP A 88 -3.74 -22.96 2.13
N THR A 89 -3.47 -24.26 2.03
CA THR A 89 -2.20 -24.87 2.41
C THR A 89 -1.03 -24.51 1.50
N SER A 90 -1.29 -23.95 0.32
CA SER A 90 -0.23 -23.45 -0.56
C SER A 90 0.37 -22.12 -0.07
N ILE A 91 -0.35 -21.41 0.81
CA ILE A 91 0.09 -20.15 1.43
C ILE A 91 0.61 -20.39 2.85
N ALA A 92 -0.16 -21.10 3.68
CA ALA A 92 0.26 -21.47 5.03
C ALA A 92 -0.32 -22.81 5.47
N THR A 93 0.48 -23.63 6.14
CA THR A 93 0.04 -24.90 6.75
C THR A 93 -0.03 -24.76 8.27
N VAL A 94 -0.84 -25.56 8.95
CA VAL A 94 -0.89 -25.61 10.42
C VAL A 94 -0.79 -27.07 10.88
N ASP A 95 0.01 -27.33 11.91
CA ASP A 95 0.15 -28.66 12.50
C ASP A 95 -0.85 -28.93 13.64
N GLU A 96 -0.84 -30.14 14.18
CA GLU A 96 -1.73 -30.56 15.28
C GLU A 96 -1.48 -29.77 16.58
N ASN A 97 -0.34 -29.10 16.71
CA ASN A 97 0.00 -28.27 17.88
C ASN A 97 -0.36 -26.79 17.67
N GLY A 98 -1.01 -26.43 16.55
CA GLY A 98 -1.32 -25.04 16.22
C GLY A 98 -0.11 -24.23 15.74
N THR A 99 0.95 -24.88 15.28
CA THR A 99 2.10 -24.21 14.65
C THR A 99 1.82 -24.01 13.16
N VAL A 100 1.67 -22.76 12.79
CA VAL A 100 1.51 -22.27 11.42
C VAL A 100 2.88 -22.10 10.77
N THR A 101 3.06 -22.62 9.56
CA THR A 101 4.25 -22.45 8.73
C THR A 101 3.88 -21.73 7.44
N ALA A 102 4.58 -20.66 7.10
CA ALA A 102 4.40 -19.91 5.86
C ALA A 102 5.07 -20.65 4.68
N THR A 103 4.28 -21.06 3.68
CA THR A 103 4.73 -21.91 2.57
C THR A 103 4.77 -21.19 1.22
N GLY A 104 3.90 -20.20 0.99
CA GLY A 104 3.83 -19.43 -0.25
C GLY A 104 3.24 -18.04 -0.01
N SER A 105 3.51 -17.08 -0.89
CA SER A 105 3.00 -15.72 -0.73
C SER A 105 1.49 -15.65 -1.00
N GLY A 106 0.80 -14.79 -0.25
CA GLY A 106 -0.64 -14.62 -0.35
C GLY A 106 -1.31 -14.46 1.01
N ARG A 107 -2.64 -14.42 1.00
CA ARG A 107 -3.46 -14.27 2.20
C ARG A 107 -4.32 -15.52 2.40
N THR A 108 -4.29 -16.10 3.59
CA THR A 108 -5.11 -17.27 3.95
C THR A 108 -5.64 -17.15 5.38
N SER A 109 -6.61 -18.00 5.74
CA SER A 109 -7.16 -18.08 7.09
C SER A 109 -6.84 -19.42 7.71
N ILE A 110 -6.47 -19.41 8.99
CA ILE A 110 -6.32 -20.59 9.83
C ILE A 110 -7.52 -20.65 10.77
N PHE A 111 -8.32 -21.71 10.65
CA PHE A 111 -9.48 -21.95 11.50
C PHE A 111 -9.08 -22.85 12.67
N VAL A 112 -9.55 -22.48 13.87
CA VAL A 112 -9.40 -23.28 15.08
C VAL A 112 -10.78 -23.60 15.60
N GLU A 113 -11.08 -24.90 15.73
CA GLU A 113 -12.41 -25.38 16.10
C GLU A 113 -12.31 -26.40 17.23
N SER A 114 -13.26 -26.33 18.17
CA SER A 114 -13.46 -27.33 19.22
C SER A 114 -14.96 -27.45 19.51
N ALA A 115 -15.48 -28.67 19.60
CA ALA A 115 -16.92 -28.94 19.67
C ALA A 115 -17.72 -28.15 18.61
N ASN A 116 -18.57 -27.20 19.02
CA ASN A 116 -19.42 -26.38 18.13
C ASN A 116 -18.96 -24.91 18.04
N VAL A 117 -17.77 -24.58 18.54
CA VAL A 117 -17.23 -23.21 18.52
C VAL A 117 -16.01 -23.12 17.60
N LYS A 118 -15.83 -21.96 16.99
CA LYS A 118 -14.70 -21.68 16.08
C LYS A 118 -14.18 -20.26 16.23
N ASP A 119 -12.90 -20.09 15.97
CA ASP A 119 -12.27 -18.78 15.80
C ASP A 119 -11.21 -18.84 14.68
N THR A 120 -10.66 -17.69 14.27
CA THR A 120 -9.84 -17.57 13.06
C THR A 120 -8.63 -16.66 13.24
N CYS A 121 -7.49 -17.08 12.71
CA CYS A 121 -6.31 -16.26 12.52
C CYS A 121 -6.11 -15.98 11.01
N VAL A 122 -6.01 -14.72 10.60
CA VAL A 122 -5.72 -14.35 9.21
C VAL A 122 -4.22 -14.19 9.00
N VAL A 123 -3.65 -14.94 8.05
CA VAL A 123 -2.21 -14.94 7.77
C VAL A 123 -1.96 -14.28 6.42
N GLN A 124 -1.09 -13.28 6.41
CA GLN A 124 -0.54 -12.66 5.20
C GLN A 124 0.93 -13.07 5.07
N VAL A 125 1.26 -13.78 4.00
CA VAL A 125 2.62 -14.23 3.70
C VAL A 125 3.22 -13.41 2.56
N TYR A 126 4.45 -12.96 2.73
CA TYR A 126 5.23 -12.26 1.70
C TYR A 126 6.40 -13.13 1.22
N GLY A 127 6.60 -13.18 -0.10
CA GLY A 127 7.69 -13.91 -0.75
C GLY A 127 9.02 -13.16 -0.79
N GLY A 128 9.02 -11.89 -0.38
CA GLY A 128 10.20 -11.06 -0.25
C GLY A 128 10.97 -11.29 1.04
N ASN A 129 11.88 -10.37 1.37
CA ASN A 129 12.70 -10.42 2.59
C ASN A 129 12.38 -9.27 3.56
N LYS A 130 11.26 -8.58 3.32
CA LYS A 130 10.89 -7.37 4.05
C LYS A 130 9.37 -7.18 4.06
N PHE A 131 8.84 -6.75 5.21
CA PHE A 131 7.42 -6.41 5.35
C PHE A 131 7.12 -5.02 4.78
N PRO A 132 5.91 -4.78 4.24
CA PRO A 132 5.49 -3.44 3.78
C PRO A 132 5.66 -2.34 4.83
N SER A 133 5.35 -2.63 6.10
CA SER A 133 5.52 -1.71 7.23
C SER A 133 6.97 -1.30 7.51
N GLN A 134 7.94 -2.00 6.91
CA GLN A 134 9.37 -1.73 7.03
C GLN A 134 9.98 -1.08 5.79
N ALA A 135 9.16 -0.78 4.77
CA ALA A 135 9.62 -0.27 3.49
C ALA A 135 10.58 0.92 3.63
N THR A 136 11.55 0.99 2.72
CA THR A 136 12.43 2.14 2.52
C THR A 136 12.50 2.53 1.05
N VAL A 137 12.78 3.79 0.78
CA VAL A 137 13.03 4.28 -0.59
C VAL A 137 14.12 3.44 -1.25
N GLY A 138 13.86 3.00 -2.48
CA GLY A 138 14.75 2.16 -3.29
C GLY A 138 14.50 0.65 -3.16
N ASP A 139 13.64 0.21 -2.23
CA ASP A 139 13.24 -1.20 -2.17
C ASP A 139 12.54 -1.64 -3.47
N PHE A 140 12.73 -2.91 -3.83
CA PHE A 140 12.13 -3.52 -5.01
C PHE A 140 10.75 -4.07 -4.64
N TYR A 141 9.72 -3.65 -5.38
CA TYR A 141 8.34 -4.06 -5.19
C TYR A 141 7.98 -5.18 -6.17
N LEU A 142 7.49 -6.30 -5.65
CA LEU A 142 7.21 -7.50 -6.42
C LEU A 142 5.74 -7.58 -6.85
N SER A 143 5.46 -8.38 -7.88
CA SER A 143 4.09 -8.57 -8.41
C SER A 143 3.11 -9.21 -7.43
N ASP A 144 3.61 -9.89 -6.40
CA ASP A 144 2.79 -10.44 -5.30
C ASP A 144 2.57 -9.45 -4.14
N GLY A 145 3.12 -8.23 -4.24
CA GLY A 145 3.04 -7.18 -3.21
C GLY A 145 4.12 -7.27 -2.13
N SER A 146 5.06 -8.19 -2.24
CA SER A 146 6.20 -8.30 -1.34
C SER A 146 7.31 -7.29 -1.67
N LEU A 147 8.23 -7.12 -0.72
CA LEU A 147 9.40 -6.25 -0.88
C LEU A 147 10.71 -7.04 -0.81
N LEU A 148 11.66 -6.67 -1.67
CA LEU A 148 13.07 -6.96 -1.45
C LEU A 148 13.77 -5.67 -1.01
N ASP A 149 14.56 -5.76 0.05
CA ASP A 149 15.38 -4.65 0.53
C ASP A 149 16.31 -4.15 -0.58
N VAL A 150 16.51 -2.83 -0.66
CA VAL A 150 17.41 -2.19 -1.64
C VAL A 150 18.84 -2.77 -1.63
N SER A 151 19.31 -3.31 -0.49
CA SER A 151 20.62 -3.93 -0.35
C SER A 151 20.72 -5.36 -0.90
N THR A 152 19.58 -5.99 -1.23
CA THR A 152 19.50 -7.35 -1.80
C THR A 152 20.42 -7.47 -3.03
N ASP A 153 21.11 -8.60 -3.17
CA ASP A 153 22.06 -8.81 -4.25
C ASP A 153 21.36 -8.92 -5.62
N ALA A 154 22.08 -8.58 -6.69
CA ALA A 154 21.51 -8.49 -8.03
C ALA A 154 20.98 -9.84 -8.56
N ALA A 155 21.58 -10.97 -8.17
CA ALA A 155 21.13 -12.28 -8.65
C ALA A 155 19.76 -12.64 -8.04
N THR A 156 19.58 -12.34 -6.75
CA THR A 156 18.29 -12.51 -6.07
C THR A 156 17.25 -11.54 -6.62
N VAL A 157 17.56 -10.25 -6.81
CA VAL A 157 16.58 -9.29 -7.36
C VAL A 157 16.16 -9.69 -8.78
N ALA A 158 17.10 -10.06 -9.65
CA ALA A 158 16.82 -10.46 -11.03
C ALA A 158 16.10 -11.82 -11.15
N SER A 159 15.99 -12.61 -10.08
CA SER A 159 15.22 -13.85 -10.06
C SER A 159 13.77 -13.67 -9.61
N HIS A 160 13.35 -12.45 -9.28
CA HIS A 160 11.99 -12.12 -8.86
C HIS A 160 11.31 -11.22 -9.89
N ASP A 161 9.98 -11.30 -9.96
CA ASP A 161 9.14 -10.46 -10.80
C ASP A 161 8.99 -9.06 -10.17
N VAL A 162 10.00 -8.22 -10.39
CA VAL A 162 10.06 -6.84 -9.86
C VAL A 162 9.29 -5.90 -10.77
N ILE A 163 8.17 -5.39 -10.29
CA ILE A 163 7.28 -4.51 -11.05
C ILE A 163 7.43 -3.03 -10.71
N GLY A 164 8.16 -2.70 -9.64
CA GLY A 164 8.30 -1.33 -9.20
C GLY A 164 9.43 -1.07 -8.23
N ILE A 165 9.72 0.22 -8.01
CA ILE A 165 10.66 0.73 -7.02
C ILE A 165 9.91 1.63 -6.04
N VAL A 166 10.06 1.40 -4.74
CA VAL A 166 9.49 2.27 -3.69
C VAL A 166 10.15 3.65 -3.80
N TYR A 167 9.38 4.68 -4.14
CA TYR A 167 9.91 6.04 -4.24
C TYR A 167 9.57 6.90 -3.02
N SER A 168 8.57 6.52 -2.24
CA SER A 168 8.19 7.24 -1.02
C SER A 168 7.60 6.29 0.01
N THR A 169 7.95 6.52 1.27
CA THR A 169 7.31 5.91 2.45
C THR A 169 6.69 6.97 3.37
N ASP A 170 6.70 8.23 2.91
CA ASP A 170 6.01 9.33 3.60
C ASP A 170 4.52 9.31 3.22
N THR A 171 3.71 8.71 4.08
CA THR A 171 2.26 8.60 3.88
C THR A 171 1.53 9.96 3.95
N THR A 172 2.20 11.03 4.40
CA THR A 172 1.68 12.39 4.29
C THR A 172 1.75 12.93 2.86
N ARG A 173 2.61 12.34 2.02
CA ARG A 173 2.75 12.61 0.58
C ARG A 173 1.94 11.66 -0.31
N MET A 174 1.10 10.81 0.27
CA MET A 174 0.11 10.02 -0.46
C MET A 174 -1.21 10.78 -0.58
N GLY A 175 -1.85 10.67 -1.76
CA GLY A 175 -3.15 11.28 -2.03
C GLY A 175 -4.24 10.77 -1.07
N ALA A 176 -5.22 11.60 -0.75
CA ALA A 176 -6.31 11.21 0.14
C ALA A 176 -7.15 10.08 -0.46
N ALA A 177 -7.44 10.16 -1.76
CA ALA A 177 -8.20 9.11 -2.46
C ALA A 177 -7.41 7.80 -2.60
N GLU A 178 -6.09 7.90 -2.78
CA GLU A 178 -5.17 6.76 -2.83
C GLU A 178 -5.18 5.99 -1.50
N LYS A 179 -5.01 6.70 -0.37
CA LYS A 179 -5.06 6.10 0.97
C LYS A 179 -6.41 5.47 1.26
N GLN A 180 -7.50 6.15 0.92
CA GLN A 180 -8.84 5.60 1.13
C GLN A 180 -9.05 4.31 0.33
N ALA A 181 -8.53 4.22 -0.90
CA ALA A 181 -8.64 3.02 -1.71
C ALA A 181 -7.90 1.81 -1.12
N LEU A 182 -6.81 2.02 -0.37
CA LEU A 182 -6.12 0.97 0.38
C LEU A 182 -6.92 0.56 1.63
N ILE A 183 -7.40 1.55 2.38
CA ILE A 183 -8.21 1.31 3.60
C ILE A 183 -9.49 0.55 3.27
N ASP A 184 -10.15 0.85 2.15
CA ASP A 184 -11.35 0.16 1.67
C ASP A 184 -11.06 -1.33 1.35
N LYS A 185 -9.79 -1.69 1.10
CA LYS A 185 -9.32 -3.06 0.93
C LYS A 185 -8.83 -3.72 2.23
N GLY A 186 -8.88 -3.01 3.36
CA GLY A 186 -8.33 -3.47 4.63
C GLY A 186 -6.80 -3.43 4.69
N ILE A 187 -6.18 -2.51 3.93
CA ILE A 187 -4.73 -2.39 3.79
C ILE A 187 -4.29 -1.07 4.43
N GLU A 188 -3.30 -1.15 5.31
CA GLU A 188 -2.66 0.04 5.88
C GLU A 188 -1.76 0.70 4.81
N PRO A 189 -1.88 2.02 4.56
CA PRO A 189 -0.98 2.69 3.63
C PRO A 189 0.46 2.74 4.14
N HIS A 190 1.41 2.26 3.35
CA HIS A 190 2.84 2.23 3.66
C HIS A 190 3.67 3.17 2.78
N GLY A 191 3.22 3.44 1.56
CA GLY A 191 3.93 4.32 0.65
C GLY A 191 3.48 4.21 -0.80
N SER A 192 4.34 4.65 -1.70
CA SER A 192 4.09 4.65 -3.13
C SER A 192 5.28 4.11 -3.93
N VAL A 193 4.94 3.44 -5.03
CA VAL A 193 5.86 2.70 -5.90
C VAL A 193 5.75 3.26 -7.32
N MET A 194 6.89 3.42 -7.98
CA MET A 194 6.99 3.78 -9.39
C MET A 194 7.23 2.51 -10.21
N ALA A 195 6.50 2.33 -11.30
CA ALA A 195 6.67 1.17 -12.18
C ALA A 195 8.09 1.08 -12.77
N THR A 196 8.62 -0.14 -12.90
CA THR A 196 9.91 -0.40 -13.57
C THR A 196 9.81 -0.32 -15.10
N LYS A 197 8.61 -0.52 -15.65
CA LYS A 197 8.33 -0.40 -17.09
C LYS A 197 7.65 0.92 -17.45
N HIS A 198 7.85 1.34 -18.70
CA HIS A 198 7.15 2.47 -19.29
C HIS A 198 5.72 2.08 -19.69
N VAL A 199 4.79 3.05 -19.73
CA VAL A 199 3.42 2.84 -20.19
C VAL A 199 3.36 2.86 -21.72
N GLY A 200 2.89 1.77 -22.34
CA GLY A 200 2.79 1.67 -23.79
C GLY A 200 4.14 1.58 -24.52
N ASP A 201 4.10 1.61 -25.86
CA ASP A 201 5.32 1.65 -26.70
C ASP A 201 5.97 3.03 -26.62
N ILE A 202 7.23 3.09 -26.17
CA ILE A 202 8.04 4.31 -26.08
C ILE A 202 8.17 5.07 -27.42
N THR A 203 7.93 4.38 -28.55
CA THR A 203 7.98 4.94 -29.90
C THR A 203 6.74 5.76 -30.25
N TYR A 204 5.62 5.52 -29.55
CA TYR A 204 4.31 6.12 -29.82
C TYR A 204 3.70 6.68 -28.54
N SER A 205 4.43 7.58 -27.87
CA SER A 205 3.93 8.49 -26.82
C SER A 205 2.51 8.94 -27.10
N ASN A 206 1.66 9.09 -26.07
CA ASN A 206 0.23 9.34 -26.24
C ASN A 206 -0.22 10.73 -25.76
N MET A 207 -1.37 11.15 -26.26
CA MET A 207 -1.98 12.44 -25.92
C MET A 207 -2.61 12.39 -24.53
N TRP A 208 -2.64 13.53 -23.85
CA TRP A 208 -3.37 13.68 -22.59
C TRP A 208 -4.88 13.66 -22.83
N PHE A 209 -5.32 14.47 -23.81
CA PHE A 209 -6.70 14.51 -24.30
C PHE A 209 -6.74 14.97 -25.76
N TYR A 210 -7.56 14.32 -26.57
CA TYR A 210 -7.85 14.73 -27.94
C TYR A 210 -9.17 14.15 -28.45
N ASP A 211 -10.08 15.02 -28.89
CA ASP A 211 -11.29 14.65 -29.61
C ASP A 211 -10.99 14.58 -31.12
N ALA A 212 -10.80 13.37 -31.63
CA ALA A 212 -10.56 13.16 -33.06
C ALA A 212 -11.76 13.51 -33.95
N ALA A 213 -12.99 13.46 -33.43
CA ALA A 213 -14.20 13.75 -34.19
C ALA A 213 -14.36 15.25 -34.45
N THR A 214 -14.02 16.09 -33.46
CA THR A 214 -14.11 17.54 -33.57
C THR A 214 -12.76 18.22 -33.87
N GLN A 215 -11.66 17.47 -33.85
CA GLN A 215 -10.29 18.00 -33.81
C GLN A 215 -10.10 18.95 -32.62
N GLY A 216 -10.78 18.67 -31.51
CA GLY A 216 -10.81 19.49 -30.30
C GLY A 216 -9.83 18.98 -29.25
N TRP A 217 -9.22 19.89 -28.50
CA TRP A 217 -8.34 19.57 -27.38
C TRP A 217 -8.62 20.45 -26.14
N ASP A 218 -9.76 21.14 -26.16
CA ASP A 218 -10.26 21.97 -25.06
C ASP A 218 -11.25 21.16 -24.21
N ARG A 219 -10.86 20.86 -22.98
CA ARG A 219 -11.64 20.07 -22.03
C ARG A 219 -11.28 20.46 -20.60
N ASP A 220 -12.17 21.19 -19.94
CA ASP A 220 -11.94 21.67 -18.58
C ASP A 220 -12.29 20.60 -17.53
N GLU A 221 -11.28 19.99 -16.90
CA GLU A 221 -11.55 18.96 -15.89
C GLU A 221 -11.89 19.51 -14.50
N ARG A 222 -11.97 20.84 -14.34
CA ARG A 222 -12.54 21.41 -13.12
C ARG A 222 -14.01 21.03 -12.96
N GLU A 223 -14.70 20.76 -14.07
CA GLU A 223 -16.08 20.25 -14.09
C GLU A 223 -16.23 18.90 -13.38
N ILE A 224 -15.16 18.10 -13.29
CA ILE A 224 -15.15 16.80 -12.60
C ILE A 224 -14.33 16.82 -11.31
N GLY A 225 -13.82 17.99 -10.91
CA GLY A 225 -13.12 18.18 -9.64
C GLY A 225 -11.58 18.12 -9.72
N ILE A 226 -10.99 18.12 -10.92
CA ILE A 226 -9.52 18.22 -11.08
C ILE A 226 -9.15 19.71 -11.12
N PRO A 227 -8.35 20.24 -10.18
CA PRO A 227 -7.96 21.65 -10.17
C PRO A 227 -6.92 21.97 -11.25
N TYR A 228 -6.66 23.26 -11.48
CA TYR A 228 -5.48 23.69 -12.24
C TYR A 228 -4.27 23.74 -11.32
N ALA A 229 -3.20 23.04 -11.67
CA ALA A 229 -1.90 23.14 -11.04
C ALA A 229 -1.09 24.32 -11.62
N TYR A 230 -1.70 25.50 -11.71
CA TYR A 230 -1.13 26.70 -12.35
C TYR A 230 -1.75 27.98 -11.79
N VAL A 231 -0.91 28.98 -11.54
CA VAL A 231 -1.30 30.34 -11.17
C VAL A 231 -0.74 31.31 -12.21
N VAL A 232 -1.63 32.10 -12.79
CA VAL A 232 -1.28 33.13 -13.79
C VAL A 232 -0.34 34.15 -13.15
N ASP A 233 0.77 34.46 -13.83
CA ASP A 233 1.79 35.43 -13.44
C ASP A 233 2.42 35.21 -12.05
N ASP A 234 2.21 34.05 -11.41
CA ASP A 234 2.81 33.68 -10.14
C ASP A 234 3.43 32.28 -10.23
N TYR A 235 4.73 32.27 -10.49
CA TYR A 235 5.47 31.04 -10.67
C TYR A 235 5.76 30.33 -9.33
N TYR A 236 5.92 31.06 -8.24
CA TYR A 236 6.18 30.46 -6.93
C TYR A 236 4.92 29.76 -6.45
N ALA A 237 3.76 30.41 -6.60
CA ALA A 237 2.47 29.78 -6.32
C ALA A 237 2.19 28.62 -7.28
N SER A 238 2.57 28.74 -8.57
CA SER A 238 2.46 27.62 -9.52
C SER A 238 3.31 26.42 -9.11
N TYR A 239 4.55 26.65 -8.64
CA TYR A 239 5.40 25.60 -8.09
C TYR A 239 4.78 25.00 -6.83
N GLU A 240 4.36 25.82 -5.86
CA GLU A 240 3.77 25.35 -4.60
C GLU A 240 2.52 24.51 -4.83
N LEU A 241 1.64 24.93 -5.76
CA LEU A 241 0.48 24.14 -6.17
C LEU A 241 0.88 22.83 -6.84
N SER A 242 1.86 22.87 -7.75
CA SER A 242 2.32 21.68 -8.47
C SER A 242 3.00 20.67 -7.54
N ASP A 243 3.76 21.15 -6.56
CA ASP A 243 4.45 20.33 -5.56
C ASP A 243 3.46 19.71 -4.57
N ALA A 244 2.43 20.47 -4.17
CA ALA A 244 1.36 19.99 -3.31
C ALA A 244 0.39 19.02 -4.02
N ASP A 245 0.40 18.97 -5.35
CA ASP A 245 -0.51 18.16 -6.14
C ASP A 245 -0.11 16.68 -6.16
N ILE A 246 -0.70 15.90 -5.24
CA ILE A 246 -0.43 14.47 -5.02
C ILE A 246 -1.65 13.57 -5.28
N GLU A 247 -2.65 14.07 -5.99
CA GLU A 247 -3.94 13.38 -6.18
C GLU A 247 -4.02 12.60 -7.51
N GLY A 248 -2.91 12.03 -7.97
CA GLY A 248 -2.86 11.36 -9.28
C GLY A 248 -3.82 10.17 -9.40
N TYR A 249 -4.01 9.44 -8.31
CA TYR A 249 -5.01 8.36 -8.21
C TYR A 249 -6.43 8.91 -8.41
N LEU A 250 -6.76 10.00 -7.71
CA LEU A 250 -8.06 10.65 -7.83
C LEU A 250 -8.31 11.12 -9.26
N TYR A 251 -7.34 11.77 -9.89
CA TYR A 251 -7.50 12.32 -11.24
C TYR A 251 -7.72 11.22 -12.28
N THR A 252 -6.91 10.16 -12.21
CA THR A 252 -7.07 8.98 -13.09
C THR A 252 -8.45 8.35 -12.90
N LYS A 253 -8.90 8.22 -11.64
CA LYS A 253 -10.23 7.71 -11.29
C LYS A 253 -11.35 8.60 -11.83
N LEU A 254 -11.28 9.92 -11.60
CA LEU A 254 -12.30 10.88 -12.01
C LEU A 254 -12.46 10.93 -13.52
N ILE A 255 -11.36 10.92 -14.28
CA ILE A 255 -11.43 10.88 -15.75
C ILE A 255 -12.15 9.60 -16.20
N ARG A 256 -11.73 8.42 -15.71
CA ARG A 256 -12.37 7.15 -16.07
C ARG A 256 -13.86 7.11 -15.73
N GLU A 257 -14.26 7.62 -14.56
CA GLU A 257 -15.62 7.47 -14.04
C GLU A 257 -16.57 8.60 -14.45
N LYS A 258 -16.08 9.83 -14.57
CA LYS A 258 -16.90 11.03 -14.87
C LYS A 258 -16.80 11.46 -16.33
N ARG A 259 -15.84 10.93 -17.10
CA ARG A 259 -15.70 11.09 -18.55
C ARG A 259 -15.79 9.74 -19.27
N ALA A 260 -16.60 8.81 -18.76
CA ALA A 260 -16.68 7.44 -19.28
C ALA A 260 -16.91 7.40 -20.80
N ASP A 261 -17.87 8.17 -21.33
CA ASP A 261 -18.14 8.23 -22.77
C ASP A 261 -16.91 8.69 -23.57
N ASP A 262 -16.26 9.78 -23.16
CA ASP A 262 -15.04 10.28 -23.84
C ASP A 262 -13.89 9.27 -23.73
N PHE A 263 -13.75 8.62 -22.57
CA PHE A 263 -12.72 7.63 -22.28
C PHE A 263 -12.89 6.37 -23.14
N GLU A 264 -14.11 5.85 -23.24
CA GLU A 264 -14.48 4.72 -24.11
C GLU A 264 -14.28 5.05 -25.59
N ASN A 265 -14.52 6.31 -26.00
CA ASN A 265 -14.21 6.80 -27.35
C ASN A 265 -12.71 7.09 -27.59
N GLY A 266 -11.85 6.81 -26.61
CA GLY A 266 -10.40 6.92 -26.75
C GLY A 266 -9.86 8.35 -26.68
N MET A 267 -10.62 9.30 -26.16
CA MET A 267 -10.24 10.71 -26.11
C MET A 267 -9.20 11.02 -25.02
N TYR A 268 -8.98 10.12 -24.06
CA TYR A 268 -7.92 10.22 -23.02
C TYR A 268 -6.89 9.09 -23.17
N PRO A 269 -6.09 9.06 -24.25
CA PRO A 269 -5.32 7.87 -24.58
C PRO A 269 -4.25 7.54 -23.53
N ILE A 270 -3.54 8.52 -22.96
CA ILE A 270 -2.53 8.22 -21.93
C ILE A 270 -3.13 7.67 -20.63
N PHE A 271 -4.34 8.11 -20.25
CA PHE A 271 -5.05 7.57 -19.09
C PHE A 271 -5.56 6.15 -19.36
N ARG A 272 -6.01 5.89 -20.59
CA ARG A 272 -6.39 4.53 -21.00
C ARG A 272 -5.19 3.60 -20.96
N ASP A 273 -4.03 4.04 -21.43
CA ASP A 273 -2.82 3.23 -21.37
C ASP A 273 -2.36 2.98 -19.93
N ALA A 274 -2.48 3.98 -19.04
CA ALA A 274 -2.20 3.81 -17.62
C ALA A 274 -3.12 2.77 -16.97
N VAL A 275 -4.40 2.71 -17.37
CA VAL A 275 -5.35 1.69 -16.91
C VAL A 275 -5.03 0.32 -17.51
N ALA A 276 -4.76 0.26 -18.82
CA ALA A 276 -4.41 -0.97 -19.54
C ALA A 276 -3.02 -1.52 -19.14
N PHE A 277 -2.17 -0.71 -18.51
CA PHE A 277 -0.87 -1.14 -18.01
C PHE A 277 -0.99 -2.30 -17.01
N ASN A 278 -2.11 -2.41 -16.29
CA ASN A 278 -2.37 -3.56 -15.41
C ASN A 278 -2.54 -4.89 -16.16
N GLU A 279 -2.82 -4.87 -17.47
CA GLU A 279 -2.91 -6.08 -18.30
C GLU A 279 -1.52 -6.64 -18.64
N THR A 280 -0.50 -5.77 -18.71
CA THR A 280 0.87 -6.14 -19.05
C THR A 280 1.79 -6.25 -17.83
N VAL A 281 1.51 -5.46 -16.79
CA VAL A 281 2.19 -5.48 -15.50
C VAL A 281 1.12 -5.50 -14.40
N PRO A 282 0.61 -6.68 -14.02
CA PRO A 282 -0.43 -6.77 -13.01
C PRO A 282 0.02 -6.21 -11.66
N ALA A 283 -0.71 -5.23 -11.14
CA ALA A 283 -0.51 -4.76 -9.77
C ALA A 283 -1.15 -5.73 -8.78
N PRO A 284 -0.51 -6.01 -7.63
CA PRO A 284 -1.06 -6.91 -6.63
C PRO A 284 -2.38 -6.37 -6.06
N GLY A 285 -3.27 -7.29 -5.66
CA GLY A 285 -4.54 -6.94 -5.02
C GLY A 285 -4.37 -6.09 -3.76
N THR A 286 -3.19 -6.18 -3.14
CA THR A 286 -2.74 -5.41 -1.98
C THR A 286 -2.28 -3.98 -2.29
N SER A 287 -2.49 -3.48 -3.51
CA SER A 287 -2.14 -2.10 -3.91
C SER A 287 -3.37 -1.30 -4.35
N THR A 288 -3.21 -0.03 -4.70
CA THR A 288 -4.27 0.75 -5.36
C THR A 288 -4.54 0.32 -6.81
N GLY A 289 -3.67 -0.50 -7.39
CA GLY A 289 -3.52 -0.60 -8.84
C GLY A 289 -2.77 0.60 -9.42
N TRP A 290 -2.33 0.46 -10.67
CA TRP A 290 -1.59 1.50 -11.39
C TRP A 290 -2.45 2.71 -11.74
N TYR A 291 -1.87 3.91 -11.60
CA TYR A 291 -2.47 5.17 -12.03
C TYR A 291 -1.40 6.14 -12.54
N LEU A 292 -1.82 7.21 -13.23
CA LEU A 292 -0.92 8.25 -13.72
C LEU A 292 -0.58 9.24 -12.60
N PRO A 293 0.71 9.40 -12.21
CA PRO A 293 1.09 10.28 -11.11
C PRO A 293 0.74 11.75 -11.39
N ALA A 294 0.35 12.47 -10.35
CA ALA A 294 0.26 13.92 -10.36
C ALA A 294 1.66 14.56 -10.34
N THR A 295 1.72 15.87 -10.58
CA THR A 295 2.99 16.60 -10.69
C THR A 295 3.85 16.50 -9.43
N GLY A 296 3.25 16.61 -8.24
CA GLY A 296 3.96 16.51 -6.97
C GLY A 296 4.53 15.12 -6.72
N GLN A 297 3.85 14.06 -7.17
CA GLN A 297 4.35 12.69 -7.05
C GLN A 297 5.58 12.47 -7.93
N TRP A 298 5.63 13.09 -9.12
CA TRP A 298 6.85 13.12 -9.93
C TRP A 298 7.99 13.88 -9.26
N PHE A 299 7.71 14.97 -8.54
CA PHE A 299 8.75 15.66 -7.78
C PHE A 299 9.31 14.79 -6.67
N ASP A 300 8.47 14.01 -5.99
CA ASP A 300 8.94 13.06 -4.96
C ASP A 300 9.79 11.95 -5.56
N ILE A 301 9.38 11.40 -6.71
CA ILE A 301 10.19 10.43 -7.47
C ILE A 301 11.59 10.98 -7.73
N LEU A 302 11.68 12.18 -8.30
CA LEU A 302 12.96 12.79 -8.65
C LEU A 302 13.81 13.17 -7.42
N ARG A 303 13.18 13.64 -6.34
CA ARG A 303 13.87 13.93 -5.07
C ARG A 303 14.45 12.67 -4.45
N ASN A 304 13.67 11.59 -4.42
CA ASN A 304 13.99 10.42 -3.62
C ASN A 304 14.82 9.39 -4.40
N LEU A 305 14.61 9.24 -5.71
CA LEU A 305 15.32 8.27 -6.54
C LEU A 305 16.49 8.87 -7.32
N ALA A 306 16.44 10.15 -7.69
CA ALA A 306 17.57 10.84 -8.33
C ALA A 306 18.33 11.78 -7.38
N GLY A 307 17.89 11.94 -6.12
CA GLY A 307 18.53 12.87 -5.18
C GLY A 307 18.39 14.34 -5.59
N ALA A 308 17.45 14.67 -6.48
CA ALA A 308 17.34 16.00 -7.04
C ALA A 308 16.70 16.99 -6.05
N THR A 309 17.41 18.07 -5.72
CA THR A 309 16.79 19.18 -4.98
C THR A 309 15.85 19.97 -5.88
N LEU A 310 14.54 19.78 -5.73
CA LEU A 310 13.50 20.54 -6.42
C LEU A 310 12.85 21.52 -5.45
N ASN A 311 13.35 22.76 -5.41
CA ASN A 311 12.85 23.82 -4.52
C ASN A 311 12.85 25.19 -5.23
N THR A 312 12.25 26.18 -4.57
CA THR A 312 12.08 27.55 -5.08
C THR A 312 13.37 28.38 -5.13
N THR A 313 14.42 27.96 -4.42
CA THR A 313 15.70 28.69 -4.35
C THR A 313 16.70 28.25 -5.41
N SER A 314 16.50 27.08 -6.02
CA SER A 314 17.34 26.52 -7.09
C SER A 314 16.64 26.50 -8.46
N SER A 315 15.44 27.09 -8.55
CA SER A 315 14.69 27.20 -9.79
C SER A 315 15.06 28.47 -10.56
N PHE A 316 15.31 28.33 -11.87
CA PHE A 316 15.39 29.42 -12.84
C PHE A 316 14.03 29.59 -13.53
N PHE A 317 13.72 30.79 -14.00
CA PHE A 317 12.37 31.15 -14.46
C PHE A 317 12.35 31.72 -15.86
N ASP A 318 11.28 31.38 -16.57
CA ASP A 318 10.72 32.17 -17.66
C ASP A 318 9.44 32.86 -17.13
N GLY A 319 9.51 34.18 -16.93
CA GLY A 319 8.50 34.96 -16.21
C GLY A 319 7.16 35.08 -16.91
N GLU A 320 7.06 34.69 -18.18
CA GLU A 320 5.83 34.80 -18.98
C GLU A 320 5.01 33.49 -19.00
N THR A 321 5.61 32.36 -18.64
CA THR A 321 5.00 31.04 -18.88
C THR A 321 4.59 30.32 -17.59
N GLY A 322 5.10 30.70 -16.42
CA GLY A 322 4.85 29.94 -15.16
C GLY A 322 5.41 28.51 -15.21
N ASN A 323 6.43 28.33 -16.04
CA ASN A 323 7.28 27.16 -16.11
C ASN A 323 8.44 27.33 -15.12
N PHE A 324 8.87 26.25 -14.49
CA PHE A 324 9.99 26.30 -13.55
C PHE A 324 10.99 25.18 -13.85
N PHE A 325 12.27 25.55 -13.75
CA PHE A 325 13.40 24.80 -14.27
C PHE A 325 14.43 24.65 -13.17
N TRP A 326 15.01 23.47 -13.01
CA TRP A 326 16.11 23.24 -12.10
C TRP A 326 17.36 22.83 -12.86
N LEU A 327 18.42 23.60 -12.67
CA LEU A 327 19.72 23.39 -13.30
C LEU A 327 20.69 22.68 -12.35
N GLY A 328 21.74 22.11 -12.92
CA GLY A 328 22.84 21.51 -12.15
C GLY A 328 22.42 20.23 -11.41
N LYS A 329 21.52 19.43 -12.01
CA LYS A 329 21.04 18.17 -11.44
C LYS A 329 21.81 16.92 -11.86
N GLY A 330 22.88 17.07 -12.64
CA GLY A 330 23.69 15.94 -13.12
C GLY A 330 23.01 15.18 -14.26
N ASP A 331 23.43 13.95 -14.50
CA ASP A 331 22.77 13.06 -15.46
C ASP A 331 21.55 12.43 -14.77
N VAL A 332 20.39 13.09 -14.86
CA VAL A 332 19.17 12.64 -14.18
C VAL A 332 18.68 11.28 -14.70
N PRO A 333 18.70 10.99 -16.02
CA PRO A 333 18.45 9.64 -16.53
C PRO A 333 19.37 8.58 -15.91
N GLU A 334 20.69 8.82 -15.81
CA GLU A 334 21.63 7.89 -15.17
C GLU A 334 21.30 7.67 -13.69
N LEU A 335 21.05 8.76 -12.94
CA LEU A 335 20.67 8.69 -11.52
C LEU A 335 19.38 7.89 -11.31
N MET A 336 18.37 8.09 -12.16
CA MET A 336 17.14 7.32 -12.12
C MET A 336 17.39 5.84 -12.47
N ASN A 337 18.17 5.57 -13.52
CA ASN A 337 18.46 4.22 -14.00
C ASN A 337 19.29 3.39 -13.02
N ALA A 338 20.08 4.02 -12.16
CA ALA A 338 20.81 3.35 -11.08
C ALA A 338 19.88 2.54 -10.16
N ASN A 339 18.63 2.99 -9.98
CA ASN A 339 17.62 2.28 -9.18
C ASN A 339 17.12 0.98 -9.84
N PHE A 340 17.36 0.78 -11.14
CA PHE A 340 16.93 -0.41 -11.87
C PHE A 340 18.07 -1.39 -12.19
N GLU A 341 19.32 -1.10 -11.80
CA GLU A 341 20.48 -1.89 -12.21
C GLU A 341 20.36 -3.38 -11.84
N LYS A 342 19.72 -3.67 -10.71
CA LYS A 342 19.52 -5.04 -10.21
C LYS A 342 18.28 -5.74 -10.77
N VAL A 343 17.36 -5.00 -11.40
CA VAL A 343 16.13 -5.54 -11.98
C VAL A 343 16.45 -6.27 -13.27
N ALA A 344 15.78 -7.39 -13.55
CA ALA A 344 15.96 -8.14 -14.79
C ALA A 344 15.64 -7.28 -16.02
N ASP A 345 16.31 -7.52 -17.14
CA ASP A 345 16.15 -6.69 -18.34
C ASP A 345 14.74 -6.77 -18.95
N ASP A 346 14.10 -7.94 -18.87
CA ASP A 346 12.72 -8.13 -19.31
C ASP A 346 11.70 -7.44 -18.40
N ASP A 347 12.11 -7.03 -17.20
CA ASP A 347 11.26 -6.44 -16.16
C ASP A 347 11.42 -4.92 -16.00
N LYS A 348 12.18 -4.28 -16.88
CA LYS A 348 12.40 -2.82 -16.82
C LYS A 348 12.38 -2.14 -18.18
N THR A 349 12.16 -0.83 -18.15
CA THR A 349 12.44 0.06 -19.26
C THR A 349 13.30 1.20 -18.71
N MET A 350 14.52 1.36 -19.21
CA MET A 350 15.41 2.44 -18.78
C MET A 350 14.88 3.80 -19.24
N PHE A 351 15.14 4.84 -18.44
CA PHE A 351 14.97 6.22 -18.84
C PHE A 351 15.99 6.58 -19.92
N ASP A 352 15.52 7.24 -20.98
CA ASP A 352 16.33 7.62 -22.14
C ASP A 352 16.60 9.13 -22.14
N PRO A 353 17.85 9.58 -22.26
CA PRO A 353 18.23 10.98 -22.10
C PRO A 353 17.59 11.96 -23.10
N VAL A 354 16.92 11.48 -24.15
CA VAL A 354 16.30 12.31 -25.19
C VAL A 354 14.77 12.30 -25.10
N THR A 355 14.17 11.19 -24.67
CA THR A 355 12.72 10.94 -24.75
C THR A 355 12.00 10.93 -23.40
N ASN A 356 12.70 11.24 -22.29
CA ASN A 356 12.12 11.40 -20.95
C ASN A 356 11.22 12.64 -20.80
N GLN A 357 10.11 12.63 -21.53
CA GLN A 357 9.07 13.65 -21.48
C GLN A 357 7.79 12.95 -21.07
N LEU A 358 7.34 13.22 -19.85
CA LEU A 358 6.37 12.39 -19.16
C LEU A 358 5.16 13.23 -18.78
N TRP A 359 3.99 12.79 -19.23
CA TRP A 359 2.74 13.34 -18.77
C TRP A 359 2.58 13.11 -17.26
N THR A 360 2.00 14.11 -16.61
CA THR A 360 1.38 13.97 -15.30
C THR A 360 -0.14 13.92 -15.47
N SER A 361 -0.87 13.50 -14.45
CA SER A 361 -2.33 13.62 -14.42
C SER A 361 -2.83 15.03 -14.10
N SER A 362 -1.94 15.96 -13.74
CA SER A 362 -2.28 17.35 -13.39
C SER A 362 -2.59 18.18 -14.64
N GLN A 363 -3.75 18.83 -14.67
CA GLN A 363 -4.04 19.83 -15.71
C GLN A 363 -3.52 21.23 -15.33
N ALA A 364 -3.21 22.05 -16.32
CA ALA A 364 -2.79 23.43 -16.14
C ALA A 364 -3.87 24.44 -16.61
N SER A 365 -4.66 24.04 -17.61
CA SER A 365 -5.80 24.78 -18.12
C SER A 365 -6.78 23.82 -18.81
N SER A 366 -7.84 24.33 -19.42
CA SER A 366 -8.77 23.50 -20.16
C SER A 366 -8.11 22.79 -21.35
N ASN A 367 -7.06 23.36 -21.95
CA ASN A 367 -6.39 22.79 -23.12
C ASN A 367 -4.93 22.37 -22.88
N GLN A 368 -4.42 22.51 -21.66
CA GLN A 368 -3.04 22.17 -21.29
C GLN A 368 -2.96 21.31 -20.03
N ALA A 369 -1.93 20.45 -19.98
CA ALA A 369 -1.58 19.63 -18.82
C ALA A 369 -0.09 19.76 -18.47
N ARG A 370 0.29 19.39 -17.25
CA ARG A 370 1.67 19.46 -16.78
C ARG A 370 2.49 18.27 -17.28
N VAL A 371 3.71 18.56 -17.68
CA VAL A 371 4.72 17.61 -18.17
C VAL A 371 5.97 17.73 -17.31
N ILE A 372 6.64 16.61 -17.11
CA ILE A 372 7.97 16.53 -16.50
C ILE A 372 8.97 16.14 -17.57
N ILE A 373 10.05 16.90 -17.68
CA ILE A 373 11.17 16.61 -18.59
C ILE A 373 12.47 16.62 -17.81
N PHE A 374 13.34 15.66 -18.07
CA PHE A 374 14.70 15.67 -17.56
C PHE A 374 15.68 15.02 -18.54
N ASP A 375 16.93 15.49 -18.55
CA ASP A 375 17.95 15.05 -19.50
C ASP A 375 19.32 14.81 -18.83
N ASN A 376 20.29 14.41 -19.64
CA ASN A 376 21.68 14.21 -19.20
C ASN A 376 22.50 15.51 -19.12
N ALA A 377 21.93 16.65 -19.52
CA ALA A 377 22.57 17.95 -19.53
C ALA A 377 22.30 18.75 -18.23
N SER A 378 21.89 18.07 -17.15
CA SER A 378 21.63 18.66 -15.83
C SER A 378 20.37 19.50 -15.72
N PHE A 379 19.34 19.18 -16.52
CA PHE A 379 18.05 19.87 -16.51
C PHE A 379 16.93 18.99 -15.97
N ILE A 380 16.09 19.57 -15.11
CA ILE A 380 14.74 19.07 -14.77
C ILE A 380 13.76 20.21 -14.98
N HIS A 381 12.71 19.99 -15.76
CA HIS A 381 11.71 20.99 -16.09
C HIS A 381 10.32 20.49 -15.72
N SER A 382 9.49 21.40 -15.21
CA SER A 382 8.04 21.23 -15.22
C SER A 382 7.40 22.42 -15.92
N PHE A 383 6.61 22.12 -16.94
CA PHE A 383 5.85 23.11 -17.70
C PHE A 383 4.50 22.56 -18.09
N TRP A 384 3.61 23.45 -18.53
CA TRP A 384 2.38 23.04 -19.18
C TRP A 384 2.59 22.87 -20.67
N TYR A 385 1.85 21.96 -21.26
CA TYR A 385 1.86 21.72 -22.69
C TYR A 385 0.47 21.36 -23.18
N TYR A 386 0.20 21.58 -24.47
CA TYR A 386 -1.11 21.28 -25.02
C TYR A 386 -1.44 19.79 -24.92
N LYS A 387 -2.67 19.49 -24.52
CA LYS A 387 -3.14 18.12 -24.26
C LYS A 387 -3.05 17.17 -25.47
N TYR A 388 -2.98 17.70 -26.69
CA TYR A 388 -2.89 16.92 -27.94
C TYR A 388 -1.45 16.53 -28.35
N TYR A 389 -0.44 16.86 -27.55
CA TYR A 389 0.92 16.42 -27.85
C TYR A 389 1.24 15.05 -27.27
N TYR A 390 2.27 14.44 -27.85
CA TYR A 390 2.69 13.09 -27.55
C TYR A 390 3.81 13.10 -26.51
N PHE A 391 3.50 12.69 -25.28
CA PHE A 391 4.50 12.41 -24.24
C PHE A 391 4.28 11.01 -23.65
N GLY A 392 5.33 10.47 -23.04
CA GLY A 392 5.29 9.18 -22.38
C GLY A 392 4.62 9.24 -21.02
N ALA A 393 4.59 8.11 -20.32
CA ALA A 393 4.16 8.03 -18.94
C ALA A 393 4.82 6.86 -18.22
N ARG A 394 4.91 7.00 -16.91
CA ARG A 394 5.28 5.91 -16.01
C ARG A 394 4.28 5.90 -14.85
N CYS A 395 3.59 4.79 -14.69
CA CYS A 395 2.57 4.67 -13.65
C CYS A 395 3.20 4.57 -12.26
N VAL A 396 2.37 4.89 -11.28
CA VAL A 396 2.65 4.67 -9.87
C VAL A 396 1.48 3.91 -9.23
N LEU A 397 1.73 3.32 -8.07
CA LEU A 397 0.69 2.73 -7.21
C LEU A 397 0.98 3.07 -5.75
N GLY A 398 -0.05 3.02 -4.91
CA GLY A 398 0.08 2.99 -3.45
C GLY A 398 -0.02 1.56 -2.94
N PHE A 399 0.65 1.26 -1.82
CA PHE A 399 0.68 -0.05 -1.18
C PHE A 399 0.65 0.04 0.35
#